data_AF-A0AAV8XDP9-F1
#
_entry.id   AF-A0AAV8XDP9-F1
#
_cell.length_a   1.000
_cell.length_b   1.000
_cell.length_c   1.000
_cell.angle_alpha   90.00
_cell.angle_beta   90.00
_cell.angle_gamma   90.00
#
_symmetry.space_group_name_H-M   'P 1'
#
loop_
_entity.id
_entity.type
_entity.pdbx_description
1 polymer ?
#
loop_
_entity_poly.entity_id
_entity_poly.type
_entity_poly.pdbx_seq_one_letter_code
_entity_poly.pdbx_strand_id
1 'polypeptide(L)'
;MRFSWGQLIYSGPTSDTLQEVNLTVVSNQECAPQQHRPITSNQVCTFASGKDACQYDSGGPLLWMDTSTRRLHLIGVISHGIACASQIPGVNTRVTSYLTWIVSRTS
;
A
#
# COMPACT_ATOMS: atom_id res chain seq x y z
N MET A 1 -1.53 2.60 7.76
CA MET A 1 -2.36 3.69 7.21
C MET A 1 -1.95 3.96 5.79
N ARG A 2 -2.93 4.20 4.93
CA ARG A 2 -2.74 4.57 3.53
C ARG A 2 -3.57 5.82 3.27
N PHE A 3 -2.99 6.75 2.51
CA PHE A 3 -3.59 8.06 2.24
C PHE A 3 -3.72 8.28 0.73
N SER A 4 -4.90 8.71 0.26
CA SER A 4 -5.12 8.98 -1.16
C SER A 4 -6.33 9.89 -1.44
N TRP A 5 -6.35 10.49 -2.64
CA TRP A 5 -7.49 11.21 -3.24
C TRP A 5 -8.12 10.44 -4.42
N GLY A 6 -7.74 9.17 -4.61
CA GLY A 6 -8.26 8.37 -5.70
C GLY A 6 -9.76 8.08 -5.58
N GLN A 7 -10.23 7.17 -6.43
CA GLN A 7 -11.65 6.81 -6.46
C GLN A 7 -12.08 6.14 -5.16
N LEU A 8 -13.31 6.41 -4.72
CA LEU A 8 -13.91 5.71 -3.57
C LEU A 8 -14.53 4.37 -3.98
N ILE A 9 -14.97 4.29 -5.24
CA ILE A 9 -15.62 3.13 -5.84
C ILE A 9 -15.09 2.93 -7.26
N TYR A 10 -15.10 1.70 -7.74
CA TYR A 10 -14.63 1.37 -9.08
C TYR A 10 -15.37 2.20 -10.14
N SER A 11 -14.62 2.89 -11.01
CA SER A 11 -15.17 3.75 -12.06
C SER A 11 -16.06 4.90 -11.55
N GLY A 12 -15.93 5.28 -10.28
CA GLY A 12 -16.60 6.44 -9.69
C GLY A 12 -15.78 7.74 -9.79
N PRO A 13 -16.28 8.83 -9.19
CA PRO A 13 -15.49 10.06 -9.07
C PRO A 13 -14.30 9.87 -8.11
N THR A 14 -13.25 10.66 -8.32
CA THR A 14 -12.17 10.84 -7.33
C THR A 14 -12.69 11.61 -6.12
N SER A 15 -12.00 11.49 -4.99
CA SER A 15 -12.38 12.25 -3.79
C SER A 15 -11.75 13.64 -3.77
N ASP A 16 -12.54 14.67 -3.49
CA ASP A 16 -12.04 16.03 -3.27
C ASP A 16 -11.36 16.21 -1.90
N THR A 17 -11.47 15.20 -1.04
CA THR A 17 -10.88 15.21 0.31
C THR A 17 -9.93 14.04 0.49
N LEU A 18 -8.85 14.25 1.23
CA LEU A 18 -7.89 13.19 1.49
C LEU A 18 -8.56 12.06 2.28
N GLN A 19 -8.47 10.85 1.77
CA GLN A 19 -8.97 9.65 2.42
C GLN A 19 -7.85 8.95 3.18
N GLU A 20 -8.23 8.32 4.30
CA GLU A 20 -7.35 7.48 5.09
C GLU A 20 -7.98 6.10 5.28
N VAL A 21 -7.16 5.06 5.11
CA VAL A 21 -7.56 3.69 5.44
C VAL A 21 -6.51 2.98 6.29
N ASN A 22 -7.01 2.29 7.32
CA ASN A 22 -6.22 1.40 8.16
C ASN A 22 -6.22 -0.02 7.57
N LEU A 23 -5.02 -0.56 7.39
CA LEU A 23 -4.73 -1.85 6.77
C LEU A 23 -3.72 -2.59 7.65
N THR A 24 -3.76 -3.92 7.62
CA THR A 24 -2.73 -4.77 8.22
C THR A 24 -1.72 -5.20 7.16
N VAL A 25 -0.46 -5.36 7.57
CA VAL A 25 0.57 -5.96 6.72
C VAL A 25 0.38 -7.47 6.72
N VAL A 26 0.39 -8.06 5.52
CA VAL A 26 0.28 -9.50 5.31
C VAL A 26 1.62 -10.04 4.86
N SER A 27 1.98 -11.24 5.30
CA SER A 27 3.22 -11.88 4.88
C SER A 27 3.23 -12.12 3.37
N ASN A 28 4.41 -12.02 2.73
CA ASN A 28 4.50 -12.28 1.30
C ASN A 28 4.14 -13.75 0.97
N GLN A 29 4.37 -14.69 1.90
CA GLN A 29 4.01 -16.10 1.76
C GLN A 29 2.50 -16.30 1.69
N GLU A 30 1.74 -15.61 2.54
CA GLU A 30 0.28 -15.67 2.56
C GLU A 30 -0.34 -14.90 1.38
N CYS A 31 0.31 -13.82 0.95
CA CYS A 31 -0.13 -12.99 -0.16
C CYS A 31 0.08 -13.66 -1.53
N ALA A 32 1.25 -14.24 -1.77
CA ALA A 32 1.67 -14.79 -3.07
C ALA A 32 0.64 -15.71 -3.75
N PRO A 33 0.02 -16.71 -3.10
CA PRO A 33 -0.92 -17.62 -3.76
C PRO A 33 -2.21 -16.94 -4.22
N GLN A 34 -2.53 -15.75 -3.71
CA GLN A 34 -3.75 -15.01 -4.06
C GLN A 34 -3.52 -14.05 -5.24
N GLN A 35 -2.28 -13.89 -5.70
CA GLN A 35 -1.90 -12.90 -6.70
C GLN A 35 -1.76 -13.54 -8.08
N HIS A 36 -2.13 -12.79 -9.12
CA HIS A 36 -1.95 -13.21 -10.51
C HIS A 36 -0.50 -13.10 -10.99
N ARG A 37 0.36 -12.43 -10.22
CA ARG A 37 1.78 -12.21 -10.52
C ARG A 37 2.63 -12.64 -9.34
N PRO A 38 3.85 -13.17 -9.58
CA PRO A 38 4.77 -13.53 -8.51
C PRO A 38 5.07 -12.34 -7.59
N ILE A 39 4.98 -12.56 -6.28
CA ILE A 39 5.38 -11.58 -5.27
C ILE A 39 6.86 -11.73 -4.97
N THR A 40 7.59 -10.62 -5.09
CA THR A 40 9.03 -10.52 -4.82
C THR A 40 9.30 -9.98 -3.42
N SER A 41 10.55 -10.11 -2.95
CA SER A 41 10.99 -9.52 -1.68
C SER A 41 10.91 -7.99 -1.65
N ASN A 42 10.91 -7.35 -2.82
CA ASN A 42 10.79 -5.89 -2.98
C ASN A 42 9.35 -5.37 -2.85
N GLN A 43 8.41 -6.25 -2.51
CA GLN A 43 7.01 -5.92 -2.33
C GLN A 43 6.55 -6.22 -0.89
N VAL A 44 5.51 -5.49 -0.48
CA VAL A 44 4.81 -5.68 0.79
C VAL A 44 3.31 -5.67 0.53
N CYS A 45 2.62 -6.69 1.04
CA CYS A 45 1.18 -6.82 0.89
C CYS A 45 0.45 -6.23 2.09
N THR A 46 -0.71 -5.63 1.84
CA THR A 46 -1.58 -5.08 2.86
C THR A 46 -3.02 -5.47 2.61
N PHE A 47 -3.79 -5.70 3.67
CA PHE A 47 -5.18 -6.12 3.57
C PHE A 47 -6.07 -5.45 4.62
N ALA A 48 -7.32 -5.23 4.26
CA ALA A 48 -8.42 -5.03 5.19
C ALA A 48 -9.73 -5.49 4.53
N SER A 49 -10.60 -6.14 5.29
CA SER A 49 -11.89 -6.57 4.75
C SER A 49 -12.75 -5.36 4.35
N GLY A 50 -13.26 -5.38 3.11
CA GLY A 50 -14.10 -4.34 2.53
C GLY A 50 -13.40 -2.99 2.32
N LYS A 51 -12.07 -2.95 2.38
CA LYS A 51 -11.26 -1.74 2.35
C LYS A 51 -9.98 -1.98 1.55
N ASP A 52 -9.82 -1.33 0.41
CA ASP A 52 -8.60 -1.42 -0.39
C ASP A 52 -8.35 -0.13 -1.16
N ALA A 53 -7.17 -0.06 -1.76
CA ALA A 53 -6.87 0.74 -2.94
C ALA A 53 -8.00 0.82 -3.95
N CYS A 54 -8.17 1.97 -4.58
CA CYS A 54 -8.88 2.05 -5.85
C CYS A 54 -8.04 2.78 -6.90
N GLN A 55 -8.64 3.09 -8.05
CA GLN A 55 -7.95 3.78 -9.13
C GLN A 55 -7.46 5.15 -8.68
N TYR A 56 -6.32 5.57 -9.26
CA TYR A 56 -5.64 6.85 -8.97
C TYR A 56 -5.01 6.99 -7.59
N ASP A 57 -4.85 5.89 -6.85
CA ASP A 57 -4.08 5.89 -5.61
C ASP A 57 -2.58 5.58 -5.79
N SER A 58 -2.18 5.08 -6.97
CA SER A 58 -0.81 4.64 -7.23
C SER A 58 0.21 5.75 -6.97
N GLY A 59 1.31 5.40 -6.28
CA GLY A 59 2.34 6.34 -5.87
C GLY A 59 2.12 7.00 -4.50
N GLY A 60 0.93 6.86 -3.90
CA GLY A 60 0.68 7.39 -2.56
C GLY A 60 1.42 6.61 -1.44
N PRO A 61 1.54 7.21 -0.24
CA PRO A 61 2.31 6.65 0.85
C PRO A 61 1.54 5.55 1.61
N LEU A 62 2.27 4.48 1.95
CA LEU A 62 1.88 3.51 2.97
C LEU A 62 2.69 3.76 4.24
N LEU A 63 2.02 4.24 5.28
CA LEU A 63 2.61 4.62 6.56
C LEU A 63 2.32 3.58 7.65
N TRP A 64 3.32 3.28 8.46
CA TRP A 64 3.20 2.51 9.68
C TRP A 64 3.50 3.38 10.89
N MET A 65 2.67 3.28 11.93
CA MET A 65 2.89 3.99 13.18
C MET A 65 3.62 3.08 14.16
N ASP A 66 4.81 3.50 14.56
CA ASP A 66 5.52 2.90 15.67
C ASP A 66 4.83 3.31 16.98
N THR A 67 4.25 2.34 17.66
CA THR A 67 3.52 2.58 18.92
C THR A 67 4.43 2.99 20.07
N SER A 68 5.72 2.62 20.01
CA SER A 68 6.71 2.95 21.05
C SER A 68 7.22 4.37 20.92
N THR A 69 7.54 4.81 19.68
CA THR A 69 8.11 6.15 19.42
C THR A 69 7.08 7.18 18.98
N ARG A 70 5.83 6.76 18.69
CA ARG A 70 4.75 7.57 18.11
C ARG A 70 5.10 8.19 16.75
N ARG A 71 6.09 7.63 16.04
CA ARG A 71 6.52 8.12 14.72
C ARG A 71 5.83 7.37 13.59
N LEU A 72 5.60 8.11 12.50
CA LEU A 72 5.15 7.54 11.23
C LEU A 72 6.36 7.19 10.37
N HIS A 73 6.38 5.96 9.89
CA HIS A 73 7.40 5.44 8.98
C HIS A 73 6.78 5.14 7.63
N LEU A 74 7.40 5.63 6.55
CA LEU A 74 7.04 5.24 5.20
C LEU A 74 7.58 3.82 4.94
N ILE A 75 6.69 2.83 4.94
CA ILE A 75 7.05 1.42 4.76
C ILE A 75 6.78 0.92 3.34
N GLY A 76 5.95 1.64 2.58
CA GLY A 76 5.67 1.27 1.20
C GLY A 76 5.14 2.40 0.34
N VAL A 77 5.11 2.14 -0.96
CA VAL A 77 4.49 3.00 -1.97
C VAL A 77 3.42 2.19 -2.68
N ILE A 78 2.22 2.74 -2.77
CA ILE A 78 1.07 2.09 -3.39
C ILE A 78 1.42 1.73 -4.84
N SER A 79 1.29 0.45 -5.20
CA SER A 79 1.60 -0.02 -6.55
C SER A 79 0.34 -0.46 -7.29
N HIS A 80 -0.21 -1.63 -6.95
CA HIS A 80 -1.31 -2.23 -7.67
C HIS A 80 -2.18 -3.12 -6.78
N GLY A 81 -3.40 -3.35 -7.24
CA GLY A 81 -4.37 -4.28 -6.66
C GLY A 81 -5.23 -4.85 -7.78
N ILE A 82 -6.02 -5.87 -7.48
CA ILE A 82 -6.85 -6.56 -8.47
C ILE A 82 -8.18 -5.82 -8.69
N ALA A 83 -8.79 -5.30 -7.62
CA ALA A 83 -10.04 -4.57 -7.66
C ALA A 83 -10.15 -3.65 -6.44
N CYS A 84 -11.04 -2.66 -6.50
CA CYS A 84 -11.32 -1.81 -5.35
C CYS A 84 -12.07 -2.63 -4.27
N ALA A 85 -11.66 -2.49 -3.00
CA ALA A 85 -12.16 -3.26 -1.87
C ALA A 85 -12.14 -4.78 -2.07
N SER A 86 -11.10 -5.31 -2.72
CA SER A 86 -10.93 -6.74 -2.99
C SER A 86 -10.78 -7.57 -1.71
N GLN A 87 -11.15 -8.84 -1.79
CA GLN A 87 -10.81 -9.84 -0.76
C GLN A 87 -9.34 -10.32 -0.88
N ILE A 88 -8.64 -9.86 -1.92
CA ILE A 88 -7.23 -10.19 -2.17
C ILE A 88 -6.36 -9.01 -1.68
N PRO A 89 -5.25 -9.25 -0.97
CA PRO A 89 -4.36 -8.20 -0.50
C PRO A 89 -3.86 -7.27 -1.62
N GLY A 90 -3.81 -5.97 -1.32
CA GLY A 90 -3.16 -4.98 -2.18
C GLY A 90 -1.64 -5.09 -2.11
N VAL A 91 -0.95 -4.80 -3.21
CA VAL A 91 0.50 -4.93 -3.34
C VAL A 91 1.14 -3.55 -3.41
N ASN A 92 2.15 -3.33 -2.57
CA ASN A 92 2.88 -2.08 -2.47
C ASN A 92 4.38 -2.34 -2.65
N THR A 93 5.12 -1.37 -3.17
CA THR A 93 6.59 -1.41 -3.21
C THR A 93 7.12 -1.28 -1.79
N ARG A 94 8.05 -2.15 -1.39
CA ARG A 94 8.67 -2.15 -0.05
C ARG A 94 9.78 -1.11 0.01
N VAL A 95 9.59 -0.01 0.73
CA VAL A 95 10.57 1.08 0.80
C VAL A 95 11.89 0.64 1.40
N THR A 96 11.87 -0.27 2.37
CA THR A 96 13.10 -0.78 3.01
C THR A 96 14.05 -1.47 2.04
N SER A 97 13.54 -2.08 0.96
CA SER A 97 14.37 -2.69 -0.09
C SER A 97 15.15 -1.68 -0.93
N TYR A 98 14.76 -0.40 -0.88
CA TYR A 98 15.35 0.67 -1.70
C TYR A 98 16.10 1.71 -0.86
N LEU A 99 16.24 1.54 0.45
CA LEU A 99 16.88 2.54 1.32
C LEU A 99 18.30 2.89 0.88
N THR A 100 19.13 1.91 0.51
CA THR A 100 20.49 2.15 0.02
C THR A 100 20.48 3.06 -1.20
N TRP A 101 19.58 2.80 -2.15
CA TRP A 101 19.44 3.63 -3.36
C TRP A 101 18.92 5.04 -3.01
N ILE A 102 17.87 5.14 -2.19
CA ILE A 102 17.31 6.44 -1.76
C ILE A 102 18.41 7.29 -1.13
N VAL A 103 19.11 6.76 -0.12
CA VAL A 103 20.19 7.45 0.59
C VAL A 103 21.27 7.90 -0.39
N SER A 104 21.69 7.05 -1.34
CA SER A 104 22.71 7.43 -2.33
C SER A 104 22.30 8.55 -3.30
N ARG A 105 21.01 8.89 -3.39
CA ARG A 105 20.48 9.93 -4.29
C ARG A 105 20.03 11.20 -3.57
N THR A 106 19.87 11.15 -2.25
CA THR A 106 19.30 12.24 -1.46
C THR A 106 20.19 12.66 -0.29
N SER A 107 21.40 12.10 -0.17
CA SER A 107 22.39 12.52 0.84
C SER A 107 23.43 13.46 0.24
#